data_AF-A0A956ZU13-F1
#
_entry.id   AF-A0A956ZU13-F1
#
_cell.length_a   1.000
_cell.length_b   1.000
_cell.length_c   1.000
_cell.angle_alpha   90.00
_cell.angle_beta   90.00
_cell.angle_gamma   90.00
#
_symmetry.space_group_name_H-M   'P 1'
#
loop_
_entity.id
_entity.type
_entity.pdbx_description
1 polymer ?
#
loop_
_entity_poly.entity_id
_entity_poly.type
_entity_poly.pdbx_seq_one_letter_code
_entity_poly.pdbx_strand_id
1 'polypeptide(L)'
;MNTLSRRSVVVMAGVSALAYARLFAQSHEGHHGSDDSAVCTAGTPIPIIPVTSDIPFDLAYIDTMIPHHSSVIALSERAIGELKDGRLVEIAQAVLDTQPGEIEQLKSFRAEWYPDEPVEISDDRMMEMMMVTMAGSMDGCTPMDHASMMDTDSDMDHMVLMDSEAIVKAFENADNKDLSFIDLVVPHHQMAVRQSQVGLELAEHDELRALLDDVIAAQTAEIEELLAIREEIEG
;
A
#
# COMPACT_ATOMS: atom_id res chain seq x y z
N MET A 1 -12.20 0.49 50.74
CA MET A 1 -11.11 -0.28 50.13
C MET A 1 -11.58 -0.62 48.73
N ASN A 2 -11.09 0.14 47.74
CA ASN A 2 -11.60 0.11 46.37
C ASN A 2 -11.13 -1.13 45.61
N THR A 3 -12.07 -1.68 44.86
CA THR A 3 -11.99 -2.80 43.93
C THR A 3 -11.16 -2.45 42.70
N LEU A 4 -10.26 -3.34 42.27
CA LEU A 4 -9.73 -3.35 40.89
C LEU A 4 -10.04 -4.70 40.27
N SER A 5 -11.06 -4.69 39.42
CA SER A 5 -11.42 -5.79 38.52
C SER A 5 -10.44 -5.76 37.35
N ARG A 6 -9.63 -6.82 37.20
CA ARG A 6 -8.80 -7.06 36.00
C ARG A 6 -9.75 -7.34 34.84
N ARG A 7 -9.88 -6.39 33.91
CA ARG A 7 -10.50 -6.61 32.61
C ARG A 7 -9.47 -7.30 31.71
N SER A 8 -9.72 -8.55 31.39
CA SER A 8 -9.00 -9.27 30.32
C SER A 8 -9.28 -8.57 28.99
N VAL A 9 -8.24 -8.07 28.33
CA VAL A 9 -8.31 -7.69 26.92
C VAL A 9 -8.31 -8.99 26.13
N VAL A 10 -9.39 -9.23 25.38
CA VAL A 10 -9.47 -10.33 24.41
C VAL A 10 -8.95 -9.75 23.10
N VAL A 11 -7.76 -10.19 22.68
CA VAL A 11 -7.27 -9.97 21.32
C VAL A 11 -8.08 -10.89 20.42
N MET A 12 -9.06 -10.34 19.70
CA MET A 12 -9.71 -11.06 18.60
C MET A 12 -8.74 -11.04 17.43
N ALA A 13 -8.09 -12.18 17.17
CA ALA A 13 -7.36 -12.39 15.94
C ALA A 13 -8.32 -12.14 14.76
N GLY A 14 -8.06 -11.07 14.01
CA GLY A 14 -8.73 -10.83 12.74
C GLY A 14 -8.56 -12.04 11.84
N VAL A 15 -9.60 -12.39 11.12
CA VAL A 15 -9.55 -13.43 10.09
C VAL A 15 -8.68 -12.85 8.98
N SER A 16 -7.36 -13.06 9.07
CA SER A 16 -6.41 -12.68 8.02
C SER A 16 -6.87 -13.30 6.70
N ALA A 17 -6.62 -12.58 5.61
CA ALA A 17 -6.84 -12.94 4.20
C ALA A 17 -6.13 -14.24 3.74
N LEU A 18 -5.76 -15.12 4.67
CA LEU A 18 -5.25 -16.47 4.47
C LEU A 18 -6.23 -17.44 3.80
N ALA A 19 -7.52 -17.08 3.70
CA ALA A 19 -8.53 -17.94 3.09
C ALA A 19 -8.52 -17.89 1.54
N TYR A 20 -8.12 -16.77 0.93
CA TYR A 20 -8.07 -16.66 -0.55
C TYR A 20 -6.71 -17.08 -1.12
N ALA A 21 -5.59 -16.72 -0.47
CA ALA A 21 -4.24 -17.07 -0.94
C ALA A 21 -3.92 -18.58 -0.92
N ARG A 22 -4.70 -19.42 -0.21
CA ARG A 22 -4.44 -20.87 -0.09
C ARG A 22 -5.04 -21.74 -1.19
N LEU A 23 -5.78 -21.20 -2.15
CA LEU A 23 -6.42 -22.00 -3.20
C LEU A 23 -5.65 -22.12 -4.52
N PHE A 24 -4.60 -21.30 -4.76
CA PHE A 24 -3.92 -21.26 -6.06
C PHE A 24 -2.44 -21.70 -6.10
N ALA A 25 -1.86 -22.14 -4.98
CA ALA A 25 -0.46 -22.58 -4.94
C ALA A 25 -0.17 -23.96 -5.61
N GLN A 26 -1.09 -24.49 -6.44
CA GLN A 26 -0.90 -25.75 -7.17
C GLN A 26 -1.33 -25.63 -8.64
N SER A 27 -0.46 -25.04 -9.48
CA SER A 27 0.04 -25.62 -10.74
C SER A 27 0.48 -24.53 -11.72
N HIS A 28 1.77 -24.46 -12.06
CA HIS A 28 2.28 -24.78 -13.42
C HIS A 28 3.77 -24.47 -13.56
N GLU A 29 4.56 -25.49 -13.90
CA GLU A 29 5.86 -25.30 -14.53
C GLU A 29 5.64 -25.10 -16.05
N GLY A 30 6.23 -24.04 -16.61
CA GLY A 30 6.22 -23.77 -18.05
C GLY A 30 7.15 -22.61 -18.41
N HIS A 31 8.31 -22.92 -18.96
CA HIS A 31 9.27 -21.98 -19.55
C HIS A 31 8.85 -21.63 -21.00
N HIS A 32 8.81 -20.35 -21.36
CA HIS A 32 9.35 -19.79 -22.62
C HIS A 32 9.13 -18.27 -22.66
N GLY A 33 10.19 -17.51 -22.95
CA GLY A 33 10.19 -16.05 -22.85
C GLY A 33 10.26 -15.28 -24.17
N SER A 34 10.38 -13.97 -24.02
CA SER A 34 10.95 -13.00 -24.96
C SER A 34 11.33 -11.73 -24.20
N ASP A 35 12.54 -11.25 -24.45
CA ASP A 35 13.22 -10.11 -23.82
C ASP A 35 12.53 -8.76 -24.08
N ASP A 36 12.35 -7.97 -23.01
CA ASP A 36 12.73 -6.54 -22.88
C ASP A 36 12.16 -5.99 -21.56
N SER A 37 12.72 -6.43 -20.44
CA SER A 37 12.57 -5.74 -19.17
C SER A 37 13.92 -5.80 -18.48
N ALA A 38 14.45 -4.64 -18.10
CA ALA A 38 15.59 -4.57 -17.22
C ALA A 38 15.15 -5.15 -15.87
N VAL A 39 15.25 -6.47 -15.75
CA VAL A 39 15.06 -7.21 -14.52
C VAL A 39 16.07 -6.64 -13.53
N CYS A 40 15.58 -5.95 -12.51
CA CYS A 40 16.37 -5.67 -11.31
C CYS A 40 16.78 -7.01 -10.71
N THR A 41 18.02 -7.43 -10.94
CA THR A 41 18.59 -8.57 -10.24
C THR A 41 18.62 -8.25 -8.75
N ALA A 42 17.72 -8.87 -7.99
CA ALA A 42 17.77 -8.95 -6.55
C ALA A 42 19.16 -9.45 -6.12
N GLY A 43 19.97 -8.59 -5.48
CA GLY A 43 21.29 -9.02 -5.03
C GLY A 43 22.28 -7.94 -4.60
N THR A 44 22.01 -6.65 -4.86
CA THR A 44 22.84 -5.57 -4.30
C THR A 44 22.05 -4.84 -3.22
N PRO A 45 22.51 -4.83 -1.96
CA PRO A 45 21.88 -4.02 -0.92
C PRO A 45 21.87 -2.55 -1.36
N ILE A 46 20.67 -1.97 -1.44
CA ILE A 46 20.50 -0.54 -1.69
C ILE A 46 21.14 0.20 -0.52
N PRO A 47 22.05 1.18 -0.75
CA PRO A 47 22.54 2.01 0.33
C PRO A 47 21.39 2.88 0.84
N ILE A 48 20.85 2.55 2.01
CA ILE A 48 19.88 3.41 2.71
C ILE A 48 20.59 4.74 2.96
N ILE A 49 20.22 5.78 2.20
CA ILE A 49 20.67 7.12 2.49
C ILE A 49 19.91 7.55 3.74
N PRO A 50 20.58 7.84 4.87
CA PRO A 50 19.88 8.29 6.05
C PRO A 50 19.25 9.65 5.73
N VAL A 51 17.93 9.67 5.57
CA VAL A 51 17.16 10.90 5.77
C VAL A 51 17.35 11.24 7.24
N THR A 52 18.09 12.32 7.52
CA THR A 52 18.24 12.83 8.89
C THR A 52 16.95 13.53 9.28
N SER A 53 15.93 12.75 9.61
CA SER A 53 14.70 13.22 10.25
C SER A 53 14.66 12.70 11.68
N ASP A 54 14.07 13.48 12.57
CA ASP A 54 13.77 13.06 13.94
C ASP A 54 12.42 12.31 14.05
N ILE A 55 11.72 12.13 12.93
CA ILE A 55 10.47 11.38 12.86
C ILE A 55 10.75 9.86 12.90
N PRO A 56 10.21 9.11 13.88
CA PRO A 56 10.30 7.65 13.90
C PRO A 56 9.67 7.03 12.65
N PHE A 57 10.29 5.98 12.09
CA PHE A 57 9.78 5.32 10.89
C PHE A 57 8.35 4.79 11.10
N ASP A 58 8.07 4.11 12.21
CA ASP A 58 6.75 3.53 12.49
C ASP A 58 5.67 4.62 12.55
N LEU A 59 5.98 5.77 13.15
CA LEU A 59 5.08 6.93 13.16
C LEU A 59 4.78 7.42 11.74
N ALA A 60 5.84 7.63 10.93
CA ALA A 60 5.70 8.07 9.55
C ALA A 60 4.93 7.06 8.70
N TYR A 61 5.20 5.76 8.86
CA TYR A 61 4.49 4.69 8.19
C TYR A 61 3.00 4.70 8.54
N ILE A 62 2.65 4.75 9.82
CA ILE A 62 1.26 4.74 10.26
C ILE A 62 0.50 5.98 9.73
N ASP A 63 1.09 7.16 9.89
CA ASP A 63 0.42 8.42 9.53
C ASP A 63 0.31 8.64 8.02
N THR A 64 1.13 7.95 7.21
CA THR A 64 1.02 7.93 5.74
C THR A 64 0.13 6.78 5.24
N MET A 65 0.16 5.60 5.86
CA MET A 65 -0.57 4.44 5.36
C MET A 65 -2.08 4.51 5.65
N ILE A 66 -2.51 5.21 6.70
CA ILE A 66 -3.94 5.43 6.99
C ILE A 66 -4.65 6.16 5.82
N PRO A 67 -4.20 7.35 5.37
CA PRO A 67 -4.82 8.01 4.22
C PRO A 67 -4.64 7.22 2.92
N HIS A 68 -3.49 6.55 2.74
CA HIS A 68 -3.26 5.66 1.60
C HIS A 68 -4.33 4.55 1.51
N HIS A 69 -4.59 3.79 2.58
CA HIS A 69 -5.67 2.80 2.57
C HIS A 69 -7.06 3.42 2.40
N SER A 70 -7.29 4.58 3.00
CA SER A 70 -8.60 5.26 2.90
C SER A 70 -8.97 5.63 1.46
N SER A 71 -7.99 5.99 0.62
CA SER A 71 -8.24 6.36 -0.78
C SER A 71 -8.71 5.17 -1.63
N VAL A 72 -8.09 3.99 -1.49
CA VAL A 72 -8.47 2.81 -2.28
C VAL A 72 -9.76 2.16 -1.77
N ILE A 73 -10.08 2.29 -0.48
CA ILE A 73 -11.42 1.98 0.05
C ILE A 73 -12.46 2.83 -0.64
N ALA A 74 -12.28 4.17 -0.68
CA ALA A 74 -13.22 5.07 -1.33
C ALA A 74 -13.38 4.78 -2.83
N LEU A 75 -12.26 4.48 -3.51
CA LEU A 75 -12.29 4.03 -4.91
C LEU A 75 -13.11 2.73 -5.06
N SER A 76 -12.88 1.74 -4.19
CA SER A 76 -13.54 0.43 -4.27
C SER A 76 -15.05 0.53 -4.00
N GLU A 77 -15.47 1.35 -3.02
CA GLU A 77 -16.88 1.67 -2.77
C GLU A 77 -17.54 2.28 -4.02
N ARG A 78 -16.82 3.18 -4.71
CA ARG A 78 -17.31 3.84 -5.92
C ARG A 78 -17.37 2.89 -7.12
N ALA A 79 -16.39 2.00 -7.25
CA ALA A 79 -16.17 1.19 -8.44
C ALA A 79 -17.09 -0.03 -8.54
N ILE A 80 -17.47 -0.68 -7.42
CA ILE A 80 -18.25 -1.93 -7.40
C ILE A 80 -19.50 -1.90 -8.30
N GLY A 81 -20.18 -0.77 -8.42
CA GLY A 81 -21.38 -0.61 -9.24
C GLY A 81 -21.14 -0.33 -10.74
N GLU A 82 -19.90 -0.09 -11.14
CA GLU A 82 -19.53 0.36 -12.50
C GLU A 82 -18.54 -0.54 -13.23
N LEU A 83 -17.90 -1.45 -12.50
CA LEU A 83 -17.04 -2.48 -13.07
C LEU A 83 -17.86 -3.51 -13.86
N LYS A 84 -17.34 -3.95 -15.00
CA LYS A 84 -17.98 -4.96 -15.87
C LYS A 84 -17.33 -6.33 -15.72
N ASP A 85 -16.03 -6.39 -15.47
CA ASP A 85 -15.35 -7.65 -15.16
C ASP A 85 -15.66 -8.05 -13.71
N GLY A 86 -16.26 -9.24 -13.53
CA GLY A 86 -16.65 -9.75 -12.22
C GLY A 86 -15.46 -9.97 -11.28
N ARG A 87 -14.26 -10.25 -11.82
CA ARG A 87 -13.04 -10.41 -11.01
C ARG A 87 -12.60 -9.09 -10.40
N LEU A 88 -12.74 -7.97 -11.13
CA LEU A 88 -12.47 -6.64 -10.58
C LEU A 88 -13.46 -6.28 -9.47
N VAL A 89 -14.72 -6.70 -9.59
CA VAL A 89 -15.71 -6.56 -8.50
C VAL A 89 -15.29 -7.37 -7.27
N GLU A 90 -14.80 -8.59 -7.46
CA GLU A 90 -14.29 -9.44 -6.37
C GLU A 90 -13.09 -8.80 -5.67
N ILE A 91 -12.13 -8.23 -6.41
CA ILE A 91 -10.98 -7.50 -5.85
C ILE A 91 -11.44 -6.26 -5.08
N ALA A 92 -12.32 -5.45 -5.66
CA ALA A 92 -12.86 -4.27 -4.97
C ALA A 92 -13.58 -4.66 -3.67
N GLN A 93 -14.32 -5.78 -3.65
CA GLN A 93 -14.95 -6.27 -2.41
C GLN A 93 -13.92 -6.76 -1.40
N ALA A 94 -12.85 -7.42 -1.84
CA ALA A 94 -11.76 -7.86 -0.97
C ALA A 94 -11.10 -6.68 -0.26
N VAL A 95 -10.84 -5.57 -0.97
CA VAL A 95 -10.33 -4.31 -0.38
C VAL A 95 -11.26 -3.79 0.72
N LEU A 96 -12.57 -3.78 0.49
CA LEU A 96 -13.56 -3.32 1.48
C LEU A 96 -13.66 -4.24 2.70
N ASP A 97 -13.35 -5.52 2.54
CA ASP A 97 -13.44 -6.50 3.61
C ASP A 97 -12.17 -6.53 4.49
N THR A 98 -11.00 -6.15 3.94
CA THR A 98 -9.70 -6.29 4.61
C THR A 98 -9.15 -4.96 5.14
N GLN A 99 -9.05 -3.93 4.30
CA GLN A 99 -8.33 -2.70 4.63
C GLN A 99 -8.91 -1.89 5.80
N PRO A 100 -10.25 -1.87 6.05
CA PRO A 100 -10.77 -1.23 7.27
C PRO A 100 -10.20 -1.84 8.55
N GLY A 101 -9.95 -3.16 8.57
CA GLY A 101 -9.33 -3.84 9.70
C GLY A 101 -7.87 -3.44 9.91
N GLU A 102 -7.13 -3.21 8.84
CA GLU A 102 -5.74 -2.74 8.87
C GLU A 102 -5.66 -1.28 9.36
N ILE A 103 -6.58 -0.41 8.91
CA ILE A 103 -6.68 0.97 9.40
C ILE A 103 -6.91 1.00 10.92
N GLU A 104 -7.80 0.15 11.44
CA GLU A 104 -8.06 0.11 12.88
C GLU A 104 -6.85 -0.42 13.68
N GLN A 105 -6.07 -1.35 13.12
CA GLN A 105 -4.81 -1.80 13.72
C GLN A 105 -3.78 -0.66 13.75
N LEU A 106 -3.58 0.04 12.64
CA LEU A 106 -2.67 1.19 12.55
C LEU A 106 -3.06 2.31 13.53
N LYS A 107 -4.36 2.62 13.65
CA LYS A 107 -4.85 3.59 14.64
C LYS A 107 -4.58 3.13 16.08
N SER A 108 -4.71 1.84 16.35
CA SER A 108 -4.38 1.29 17.68
C SER A 108 -2.90 1.45 17.98
N PHE A 109 -2.01 1.10 17.04
CA PHE A 109 -0.57 1.30 17.15
C PHE A 109 -0.23 2.78 17.36
N ARG A 110 -0.84 3.67 16.57
CA ARG A 110 -0.65 5.12 16.69
C ARG A 110 -0.97 5.66 18.08
N ALA A 111 -2.09 5.23 18.64
CA ALA A 111 -2.56 5.67 19.94
C ALA A 111 -1.73 5.09 21.10
N GLU A 112 -1.22 3.87 20.94
CA GLU A 112 -0.41 3.19 21.96
C GLU A 112 1.03 3.69 21.99
N TRP A 113 1.67 3.81 20.82
CA TRP A 113 3.10 4.09 20.71
C TRP A 113 3.42 5.59 20.68
N TYR A 114 2.49 6.41 20.16
CA TYR A 114 2.69 7.84 19.94
C TYR A 114 1.54 8.71 20.49
N PRO A 115 1.16 8.58 21.78
CA PRO A 115 0.00 9.30 22.35
C PRO A 115 0.18 10.82 22.42
N ASP A 116 1.42 11.30 22.45
CA ASP A 116 1.77 12.72 22.57
C ASP A 116 2.00 13.40 21.21
N GLU A 117 2.05 12.62 20.12
CA GLU A 117 2.26 13.15 18.77
C GLU A 117 0.97 13.80 18.23
N PRO A 118 1.08 14.94 17.50
CA PRO A 118 -0.08 15.61 16.92
C PRO A 118 -0.91 14.69 16.04
N VAL A 119 -2.24 14.81 16.13
CA VAL A 119 -3.18 14.13 15.22
C VAL A 119 -3.32 14.90 13.91
N GLU A 120 -3.33 16.23 13.98
CA GLU A 120 -3.32 17.11 12.81
C GLU A 120 -1.88 17.28 12.33
N ILE A 121 -1.61 16.85 11.11
CA ILE A 121 -0.28 16.89 10.48
C ILE A 121 -0.34 17.94 9.39
N SER A 122 0.55 18.94 9.46
CA SER A 122 0.68 19.93 8.38
C SER A 122 1.23 19.31 7.11
N ASP A 123 0.88 19.87 5.96
CA ASP A 123 1.37 19.44 4.64
C ASP A 123 2.91 19.27 4.62
N ASP A 124 3.65 20.23 5.18
CA ASP A 124 5.13 20.18 5.28
C ASP A 124 5.63 18.93 6.04
N ARG A 125 4.93 18.54 7.10
CA ARG A 125 5.30 17.39 7.93
C ARG A 125 4.88 16.08 7.30
N MET A 126 3.76 16.06 6.59
CA MET A 126 3.35 14.91 5.79
C MET A 126 4.37 14.64 4.67
N MET A 127 4.84 15.68 3.98
CA MET A 127 5.92 15.55 2.99
C MET A 127 7.20 14.99 3.61
N GLU A 128 7.58 15.44 4.82
CA GLU A 128 8.73 14.89 5.53
C GLU A 128 8.54 13.40 5.87
N MET A 129 7.36 13.01 6.36
CA MET A 129 7.01 11.60 6.65
C MET A 129 7.06 10.73 5.39
N MET A 130 6.58 11.23 4.24
CA MET A 130 6.71 10.55 2.96
C MET A 130 8.19 10.36 2.57
N MET A 131 9.04 11.38 2.77
CA MET A 131 10.47 11.24 2.54
C MET A 131 11.12 10.18 3.45
N VAL A 132 10.73 10.11 4.73
CA VAL A 132 11.21 9.09 5.67
C VAL A 132 10.84 7.68 5.21
N THR A 133 9.58 7.50 4.81
CA THR A 133 9.05 6.17 4.46
C THR A 133 9.50 5.69 3.07
N MET A 134 9.83 6.61 2.18
CA MET A 134 10.39 6.34 0.84
C MET A 134 11.92 6.29 0.82
N ALA A 135 12.62 6.65 1.90
CA ALA A 135 14.08 6.76 1.97
C ALA A 135 14.82 5.46 1.58
N GLY A 136 14.21 4.30 1.84
CA GLY A 136 14.76 2.99 1.47
C GLY A 136 14.47 2.54 0.04
N SER A 137 13.55 3.21 -0.66
CA SER A 137 13.12 2.85 -2.03
C SER A 137 13.87 3.62 -3.12
N MET A 138 14.91 4.39 -2.77
CA MET A 138 15.78 5.03 -3.75
C MET A 138 16.65 3.97 -4.43
N ASP A 139 16.11 3.31 -5.45
CA ASP A 139 16.89 2.46 -6.34
C ASP A 139 18.04 3.29 -6.92
N GLY A 140 19.28 2.96 -6.55
CA GLY A 140 20.49 3.51 -7.17
C GLY A 140 20.67 3.12 -8.65
N CYS A 141 19.62 2.63 -9.30
CA CYS A 141 19.57 2.10 -10.66
C CYS A 141 18.97 3.08 -11.67
N THR A 142 18.85 4.36 -11.35
CA THR A 142 19.03 5.47 -12.29
C THR A 142 19.43 6.68 -11.46
N PRO A 143 20.40 7.52 -11.88
CA PRO A 143 20.27 8.91 -11.51
C PRO A 143 18.91 9.34 -12.09
N MET A 144 17.89 9.46 -11.23
CA MET A 144 16.77 10.34 -11.56
C MET A 144 17.45 11.67 -11.85
N ASP A 145 17.57 12.02 -13.13
CA ASP A 145 18.06 13.35 -13.43
C ASP A 145 17.07 14.32 -12.76
N HIS A 146 17.57 15.47 -12.30
CA HIS A 146 16.72 16.45 -11.63
C HIS A 146 15.53 16.90 -12.51
N ALA A 147 15.57 16.59 -13.81
CA ALA A 147 14.54 16.83 -14.80
C ALA A 147 13.39 15.79 -14.78
N SER A 148 13.65 14.53 -14.43
CA SER A 148 12.63 13.47 -14.28
C SER A 148 11.89 13.56 -12.95
N MET A 149 12.51 14.13 -11.91
CA MET A 149 11.80 14.63 -10.71
C MET A 149 11.09 15.98 -10.93
N MET A 150 11.26 16.60 -12.10
CA MET A 150 10.52 17.81 -12.51
C MET A 150 9.49 17.50 -13.60
N ASP A 151 9.23 16.23 -13.91
CA ASP A 151 8.01 15.86 -14.62
C ASP A 151 6.89 15.83 -13.57
N THR A 152 6.36 17.01 -13.29
CA THR A 152 5.38 17.29 -12.24
C THR A 152 4.07 16.51 -12.40
N ASP A 153 3.90 15.74 -13.47
CA ASP A 153 2.75 14.87 -13.66
C ASP A 153 2.90 13.55 -12.86
N SER A 154 4.11 12.99 -12.69
CA SER A 154 4.32 11.70 -12.00
C SER A 154 4.39 11.80 -10.47
N ASP A 155 4.97 12.88 -9.92
CA ASP A 155 5.01 13.08 -8.46
C ASP A 155 3.65 13.55 -7.90
N MET A 156 2.87 14.25 -8.74
CA MET A 156 1.47 14.59 -8.42
C MET A 156 0.56 13.36 -8.48
N ASP A 157 0.83 12.41 -9.39
CA ASP A 157 0.09 11.15 -9.46
C ASP A 157 0.20 10.35 -8.15
N HIS A 158 1.36 10.33 -7.49
CA HIS A 158 1.50 9.66 -6.19
C HIS A 158 0.66 10.31 -5.07
N MET A 159 0.48 11.63 -5.09
CA MET A 159 -0.41 12.32 -4.14
C MET A 159 -1.88 12.02 -4.42
N VAL A 160 -2.27 11.89 -5.69
CA VAL A 160 -3.64 11.48 -6.08
C VAL A 160 -3.98 10.11 -5.49
N LEU A 161 -3.03 9.18 -5.45
CA LEU A 161 -3.25 7.84 -4.90
C LEU A 161 -3.51 7.85 -3.39
N MET A 162 -3.15 8.90 -2.66
CA MET A 162 -3.43 9.02 -1.21
C MET A 162 -4.64 9.90 -0.90
N ASP A 163 -5.20 10.58 -1.91
CA ASP A 163 -6.35 11.46 -1.78
C ASP A 163 -7.61 10.74 -2.28
N SER A 164 -8.53 10.45 -1.33
CA SER A 164 -9.78 9.76 -1.63
C SER A 164 -10.66 10.50 -2.65
N GLU A 165 -10.71 11.83 -2.62
CA GLU A 165 -11.50 12.60 -3.59
C GLU A 165 -10.85 12.56 -4.97
N ALA A 166 -9.53 12.74 -5.02
CA ALA A 166 -8.79 12.77 -6.27
C ALA A 166 -8.83 11.41 -7.00
N ILE A 167 -8.59 10.30 -6.31
CA ILE A 167 -8.60 8.95 -6.90
C ILE A 167 -10.00 8.58 -7.41
N VAL A 168 -11.05 8.90 -6.65
CA VAL A 168 -12.45 8.68 -7.05
C VAL A 168 -12.77 9.52 -8.29
N LYS A 169 -12.35 10.79 -8.31
CA LYS A 169 -12.59 11.67 -9.45
C LYS A 169 -11.84 11.20 -10.71
N ALA A 170 -10.62 10.69 -10.57
CA ALA A 170 -9.87 10.09 -11.68
C ALA A 170 -10.65 8.92 -12.29
N PHE A 171 -11.12 7.99 -11.43
CA PHE A 171 -11.97 6.87 -11.85
C PHE A 171 -13.27 7.31 -12.52
N GLU A 172 -13.96 8.31 -11.95
CA GLU A 172 -15.24 8.82 -12.49
C GLU A 172 -15.09 9.44 -13.88
N ASN A 173 -13.95 10.08 -14.16
CA ASN A 173 -13.68 10.73 -15.45
C ASN A 173 -13.23 9.76 -16.54
N ALA A 174 -12.84 8.53 -16.21
CA ALA A 174 -12.36 7.56 -17.19
C ALA A 174 -13.47 6.98 -18.06
N ASP A 175 -13.19 6.79 -19.35
CA ASP A 175 -14.13 6.16 -20.29
C ASP A 175 -14.28 4.64 -20.04
N ASN A 176 -13.17 3.96 -19.75
CA ASN A 176 -13.15 2.54 -19.41
C ASN A 176 -12.93 2.35 -17.91
N LYS A 177 -14.00 1.97 -17.20
CA LYS A 177 -13.97 1.79 -15.74
C LYS A 177 -13.10 0.62 -15.29
N ASP A 178 -13.09 -0.48 -16.03
CA ASP A 178 -12.28 -1.65 -15.69
C ASP A 178 -10.79 -1.34 -15.78
N LEU A 179 -10.36 -0.76 -16.92
CA LEU A 179 -8.97 -0.35 -17.09
C LEU A 179 -8.58 0.76 -16.10
N SER A 180 -9.45 1.74 -15.88
CA SER A 180 -9.15 2.81 -14.92
C SER A 180 -9.02 2.30 -13.49
N PHE A 181 -9.79 1.29 -13.08
CA PHE A 181 -9.64 0.70 -11.77
C PHE A 181 -8.27 0.03 -11.64
N ILE A 182 -7.86 -0.75 -12.63
CA ILE A 182 -6.53 -1.38 -12.67
C ILE A 182 -5.42 -0.30 -12.66
N ASP A 183 -5.53 0.72 -13.52
CA ASP A 183 -4.52 1.77 -13.67
C ASP A 183 -4.38 2.65 -12.41
N LEU A 184 -5.37 2.66 -11.52
CA LEU A 184 -5.30 3.36 -10.23
C LEU A 184 -4.86 2.44 -9.09
N VAL A 185 -5.36 1.20 -9.04
CA VAL A 185 -5.09 0.27 -7.93
C VAL A 185 -3.69 -0.35 -8.03
N VAL A 186 -3.20 -0.68 -9.23
CA VAL A 186 -1.84 -1.24 -9.38
C VAL A 186 -0.75 -0.29 -8.82
N PRO A 187 -0.66 0.98 -9.24
CA PRO A 187 0.36 1.88 -8.69
C PRO A 187 0.14 2.22 -7.21
N HIS A 188 -1.13 2.26 -6.74
CA HIS A 188 -1.46 2.39 -5.32
C HIS A 188 -0.85 1.25 -4.51
N HIS A 189 -1.13 0.01 -4.89
CA HIS A 189 -0.60 -1.16 -4.20
C HIS A 189 0.92 -1.27 -4.28
N GLN A 190 1.52 -0.91 -5.43
CA GLN A 190 2.98 -0.90 -5.56
C GLN A 190 3.66 0.08 -4.59
N MET A 191 3.03 1.22 -4.28
CA MET A 191 3.53 2.14 -3.27
C MET A 191 3.53 1.47 -1.88
N ALA A 192 2.40 0.90 -1.47
CA ALA A 192 2.29 0.23 -0.18
C ALA A 192 3.24 -0.97 -0.04
N VAL A 193 3.42 -1.78 -1.10
CA VAL A 193 4.39 -2.88 -1.10
C VAL A 193 5.81 -2.37 -0.94
N ARG A 194 6.25 -1.36 -1.71
CA ARG A 194 7.60 -0.79 -1.58
C ARG A 194 7.84 -0.21 -0.20
N GLN A 195 6.89 0.57 0.32
CA GLN A 195 6.99 1.17 1.64
C GLN A 195 7.06 0.11 2.75
N SER A 196 6.28 -0.97 2.62
CA SER A 196 6.30 -2.10 3.56
C SER A 196 7.61 -2.87 3.51
N GLN A 197 8.20 -3.07 2.33
CA GLN A 197 9.52 -3.70 2.19
C GLN A 197 10.62 -2.90 2.89
N VAL A 198 10.60 -1.57 2.76
CA VAL A 198 11.50 -0.68 3.51
C VAL A 198 11.24 -0.81 5.01
N GLY A 199 9.96 -0.88 5.40
CA GLY A 199 9.58 -0.99 6.80
C GLY A 199 10.01 -2.30 7.45
N LEU A 200 10.16 -3.41 6.73
CA LEU A 200 10.69 -4.65 7.32
C LEU A 200 12.11 -4.46 7.88
N GLU A 201 12.90 -3.57 7.27
CA GLU A 201 14.26 -3.24 7.70
C GLU A 201 14.30 -2.12 8.76
N LEU A 202 13.37 -1.16 8.68
CA LEU A 202 13.42 0.08 9.46
C LEU A 202 12.44 0.15 10.64
N ALA A 203 11.38 -0.65 10.62
CA ALA A 203 10.37 -0.62 11.67
C ALA A 203 11.01 -0.94 13.02
N GLU A 204 10.53 -0.37 14.12
CA GLU A 204 11.02 -0.67 15.45
C GLU A 204 10.19 -1.78 16.11
N HIS A 205 8.86 -1.74 15.95
CA HIS A 205 7.92 -2.65 16.58
C HIS A 205 7.69 -3.93 15.76
N ASP A 206 7.74 -5.09 16.42
CA ASP A 206 7.53 -6.40 15.78
C ASP A 206 6.09 -6.57 15.29
N GLU A 207 5.13 -5.97 16.00
CA GLU A 207 3.73 -5.94 15.60
C GLU A 207 3.53 -5.20 14.28
N LEU A 208 4.29 -4.12 14.04
CA LEU A 208 4.28 -3.44 12.75
C LEU A 208 4.87 -4.34 11.68
N ARG A 209 6.06 -4.94 11.89
CA ARG A 209 6.68 -5.85 10.92
C ARG A 209 5.76 -6.99 10.48
N ALA A 210 5.00 -7.57 11.42
CA ALA A 210 4.02 -8.61 11.12
C ALA A 210 2.90 -8.11 10.18
N LEU A 211 2.40 -6.89 10.42
CA LEU A 211 1.43 -6.25 9.52
C LEU A 211 2.05 -5.97 8.14
N LEU A 212 3.31 -5.53 8.08
CA LEU A 212 4.00 -5.26 6.81
C LEU A 212 4.13 -6.52 5.95
N ASP A 213 4.49 -7.66 6.55
CA ASP A 213 4.55 -8.96 5.85
C ASP A 213 3.18 -9.34 5.26
N ASP A 214 2.10 -9.15 6.03
CA ASP A 214 0.74 -9.43 5.58
C ASP A 214 0.34 -8.52 4.41
N VAL A 215 0.65 -7.22 4.49
CA VAL A 215 0.39 -6.22 3.42
C VAL A 215 1.15 -6.58 2.15
N ILE A 216 2.45 -6.89 2.25
CA ILE A 216 3.28 -7.28 1.09
C ILE A 216 2.67 -8.50 0.40
N ALA A 217 2.34 -9.54 1.17
CA ALA A 217 1.81 -10.79 0.63
C ALA A 217 0.47 -10.59 -0.08
N ALA A 218 -0.47 -9.89 0.56
CA ALA A 218 -1.80 -9.65 0.00
C ALA A 218 -1.75 -8.76 -1.25
N GLN A 219 -1.09 -7.60 -1.16
CA GLN A 219 -1.09 -6.64 -2.25
C GLN A 219 -0.26 -7.08 -3.45
N THR A 220 0.81 -7.88 -3.26
CA THR A 220 1.54 -8.49 -4.38
C THR A 220 0.64 -9.44 -5.16
N ALA A 221 -0.15 -10.27 -4.47
CA ALA A 221 -1.07 -11.20 -5.14
C ALA A 221 -2.18 -10.45 -5.91
N GLU A 222 -2.73 -9.37 -5.33
CA GLU A 222 -3.71 -8.53 -6.02
C GLU A 222 -3.13 -7.82 -7.24
N ILE A 223 -1.88 -7.34 -7.19
CA ILE A 223 -1.18 -6.76 -8.35
C ILE A 223 -1.06 -7.80 -9.49
N GLU A 224 -0.63 -9.02 -9.18
CA GLU A 224 -0.49 -10.09 -10.18
C GLU A 224 -1.84 -10.39 -10.86
N GLU A 225 -2.92 -10.46 -10.08
CA GLU A 225 -4.27 -10.70 -10.61
C GLU A 225 -4.76 -9.53 -11.47
N LEU A 226 -4.59 -8.29 -11.02
CA LEU A 226 -4.99 -7.09 -11.77
C LEU A 226 -4.26 -6.99 -13.11
N LEU A 227 -2.97 -7.30 -13.15
CA LEU A 227 -2.18 -7.30 -14.39
C LEU A 227 -2.63 -8.41 -15.35
N ALA A 228 -2.93 -9.61 -14.84
CA ALA A 228 -3.47 -10.68 -15.67
C ALA A 228 -4.83 -10.30 -16.28
N ILE A 229 -5.72 -9.69 -15.48
CA ILE A 229 -7.02 -9.18 -15.97
C ILE A 229 -6.80 -8.10 -17.03
N ARG A 230 -5.83 -7.19 -16.82
CA ARG A 230 -5.49 -6.13 -17.77
C ARG A 230 -5.14 -6.70 -19.14
N GLU A 231 -4.21 -7.66 -19.18
CA GLU A 231 -3.77 -8.30 -20.42
C GLU A 231 -4.96 -8.90 -21.18
N GLU A 232 -5.87 -9.58 -20.48
CA GLU A 232 -7.07 -10.15 -21.09
C GLU A 232 -8.06 -9.10 -21.62
N ILE A 233 -8.17 -7.93 -20.97
CA ILE A 233 -9.01 -6.83 -21.43
C ILE A 233 -8.42 -6.18 -22.69
N GLU A 234 -7.09 -6.03 -22.75
CA GLU A 234 -6.38 -5.34 -23.83
C GLU A 234 -6.19 -6.21 -25.09
N GLY A 235 -6.11 -7.54 -24.95
CA GLY A 235 -6.19 -8.52 -26.06
C GLY A 235 -4.85 -9.10 -26.50
#